data_AF-A0AAX1Q2F4-F1
#
_entry.id   AF-A0AAX1Q2F4-F1
#
_cell.length_a   1.000
_cell.length_b   1.000
_cell.length_c   1.000
_cell.angle_alpha   90.00
_cell.angle_beta   90.00
_cell.angle_gamma   90.00
#
_symmetry.space_group_name_H-M   'P 1'
#
loop_
_entity.id
_entity.type
_entity.pdbx_description
1 polymer ?
#
loop_
_entity_poly.entity_id
_entity_poly.type
_entity_poly.pdbx_seq_one_letter_code
_entity_poly.pdbx_strand_id
1 'polypeptide(L)'
;MEERVKLIRIRELAYEILHCRLQDQTAYCQQDLQEVVELLARVVVDLTNTQLREDADPPTSLKATVSKTRMAYNTMMVKQRDVKVQ
;
A
#
# COMPACT_ATOMS: atom_id res chain seq x y z
N MET A 1 -1.73 -9.37 16.64
CA MET A 1 -1.46 -7.95 16.33
C MET A 1 -2.77 -7.20 16.50
N GLU A 2 -2.84 -6.28 17.46
CA GLU A 2 -4.04 -5.47 17.71
C GLU A 2 -4.42 -4.63 16.48
N GLU A 3 -5.70 -4.34 16.32
CA GLU A 3 -6.28 -3.60 15.19
C GLU A 3 -5.56 -2.26 14.94
N ARG A 4 -5.32 -1.51 16.02
CA ARG A 4 -4.59 -0.24 16.00
C ARG A 4 -3.19 -0.37 15.39
N VAL A 5 -2.49 -1.47 15.67
CA VAL A 5 -1.14 -1.71 15.12
C VAL A 5 -1.20 -1.94 13.61
N LYS A 6 -2.23 -2.62 13.10
CA LYS A 6 -2.43 -2.81 11.65
C LYS A 6 -2.70 -1.48 10.94
N LEU A 7 -3.56 -0.64 11.53
CA LEU A 7 -3.86 0.71 11.00
C LEU A 7 -2.61 1.60 10.96
N ILE A 8 -1.82 1.59 12.05
CA ILE A 8 -0.53 2.30 12.07
C ILE A 8 0.38 1.79 10.95
N ARG A 9 0.46 0.47 10.77
CA ARG A 9 1.32 -0.11 9.73
C ARG A 9 0.88 0.26 8.31
N ILE A 10 -0.43 0.29 8.03
CA ILE A 10 -0.96 0.74 6.74
C ILE A 10 -0.55 2.20 6.50
N ARG A 11 -0.71 3.06 7.50
CA ARG A 11 -0.35 4.47 7.42
C ARG A 11 1.14 4.69 7.17
N GLU A 12 2.02 3.98 7.88
CA GLU A 12 3.47 4.04 7.67
C GLU A 12 3.86 3.68 6.23
N LEU A 13 3.36 2.55 5.73
CA LEU A 13 3.62 2.11 4.36
C LEU A 13 3.10 3.12 3.32
N ALA A 14 1.93 3.70 3.55
CA ALA A 14 1.38 4.73 2.67
C ALA A 14 2.25 6.00 2.65
N TYR A 15 2.78 6.44 3.80
CA TYR A 15 3.73 7.55 3.85
C TYR A 15 5.03 7.24 3.11
N GLU A 16 5.56 6.02 3.27
CA GLU A 16 6.75 5.60 2.53
C GLU A 16 6.51 5.66 1.02
N ILE A 17 5.37 5.14 0.50
CA ILE A 17 5.00 5.20 -0.92
C ILE A 17 4.93 6.64 -1.44
N LEU A 18 4.35 7.56 -0.66
CA LEU A 18 4.27 8.98 -1.00
C LEU A 18 5.67 9.63 -1.08
N HIS A 19 6.54 9.31 -0.13
CA HIS A 19 7.92 9.80 -0.12
C HIS A 19 8.71 9.33 -1.36
N CYS A 20 8.53 8.08 -1.80
CA CYS A 20 9.18 7.57 -3.02
C CYS A 20 8.87 8.38 -4.27
N ARG A 21 7.64 8.89 -4.38
CA ARG A 21 7.17 9.64 -5.56
C ARG A 21 7.58 11.10 -5.54
N LEU A 22 7.62 11.71 -4.36
CA LEU A 22 7.83 13.15 -4.23
C LEU A 22 9.31 13.53 -4.17
N GLN A 23 10.21 12.59 -3.82
CA GLN A 23 11.62 12.90 -3.60
C GLN A 23 12.56 12.32 -4.66
N ASP A 24 12.26 11.14 -5.20
CA ASP A 24 13.08 10.54 -6.24
C ASP A 24 12.36 10.69 -7.58
N GLN A 25 13.03 11.28 -8.59
CA GLN A 25 12.57 11.33 -9.99
C GLN A 25 12.57 9.93 -10.64
N THR A 26 12.06 8.94 -9.92
CA THR A 26 12.07 7.53 -10.31
C THR A 26 11.06 7.36 -11.44
N ALA A 27 11.53 6.93 -12.60
CA ALA A 27 10.66 6.52 -13.70
C ALA A 27 10.11 5.12 -13.39
N TYR A 28 8.78 5.00 -13.38
CA TYR A 28 8.09 3.72 -13.24
C TYR A 28 7.36 3.40 -14.54
N CYS A 29 7.28 2.13 -14.91
CA CYS A 29 6.54 1.72 -16.08
C CYS A 29 5.02 1.82 -15.82
N GLN A 30 4.23 1.99 -16.87
CA GLN A 30 2.78 2.16 -16.77
C GLN A 30 2.08 0.99 -16.04
N GLN A 31 2.56 -0.24 -16.23
CA GLN A 31 1.98 -1.43 -15.61
C GLN A 31 2.14 -1.40 -14.08
N ASP A 32 3.34 -1.06 -13.59
CA ASP A 32 3.61 -0.93 -12.16
C ASP A 32 2.74 0.18 -11.53
N LEU A 33 2.55 1.29 -12.25
CA LEU A 33 1.67 2.37 -11.82
C LEU A 33 0.21 1.92 -11.69
N GLN A 34 -0.29 1.18 -12.68
CA GLN A 34 -1.67 0.67 -12.68
C GLN A 34 -1.89 -0.32 -11.52
N GLU A 35 -0.95 -1.24 -11.30
CA GLU A 35 -1.03 -2.20 -10.19
C GLU A 35 -1.03 -1.49 -8.84
N VAL A 36 -0.14 -0.51 -8.64
CA VAL A 36 -0.06 0.26 -7.39
C VAL A 36 -1.35 1.05 -7.17
N VAL A 37 -1.90 1.70 -8.20
CA VAL A 37 -3.18 2.42 -8.10
C VAL A 37 -4.32 1.48 -7.73
N GLU A 38 -4.41 0.32 -8.36
CA GLU A 38 -5.43 -0.68 -8.04
C GLU A 38 -5.33 -1.18 -6.59
N LEU A 39 -4.12 -1.52 -6.14
CA LEU A 39 -3.87 -1.96 -4.77
C LEU A 39 -4.25 -0.88 -3.75
N LEU A 40 -3.88 0.37 -3.99
CA LEU A 40 -4.20 1.49 -3.10
C LEU A 40 -5.70 1.82 -3.10
N ALA A 41 -6.37 1.75 -4.24
CA ALA A 41 -7.82 1.93 -4.31
C ALA A 41 -8.55 0.85 -3.51
N ARG A 42 -8.13 -0.42 -3.61
CA ARG A 42 -8.67 -1.52 -2.80
C ARG A 42 -8.41 -1.33 -1.31
N VAL A 43 -7.24 -0.79 -0.93
CA VAL A 43 -6.96 -0.45 0.48
C VAL A 43 -7.94 0.61 0.99
N VAL A 44 -8.27 1.63 0.20
CA VAL A 44 -9.27 2.63 0.59
C VAL A 44 -10.63 1.97 0.79
N VAL A 45 -11.07 1.13 -0.15
CA VAL A 45 -12.35 0.40 -0.06
C VAL A 45 -12.40 -0.50 1.17
N ASP A 46 -11.35 -1.28 1.44
CA ASP A 46 -11.30 -2.14 2.63
C ASP A 46 -11.46 -1.30 3.92
N LEU A 47 -10.71 -0.21 4.04
CA LEU A 47 -10.75 0.66 5.22
C LEU A 47 -12.11 1.33 5.38
N THR A 48 -12.74 1.78 4.30
CA THR A 48 -14.08 2.36 4.36
C THR A 48 -15.12 1.32 4.76
N ASN A 49 -15.05 0.10 4.24
CA ASN A 49 -15.99 -0.97 4.59
C ASN A 49 -15.86 -1.36 6.07
N THR A 50 -14.63 -1.42 6.61
CA THR A 50 -14.40 -1.61 8.04
C THR A 50 -15.04 -0.48 8.86
N GLN A 51 -14.86 0.78 8.48
CA GLN A 51 -15.43 1.93 9.21
C GLN A 51 -16.95 2.03 9.10
N LEU A 52 -17.52 1.66 7.95
CA LEU A 52 -18.97 1.60 7.72
C LEU A 52 -19.63 0.36 8.36
N ARG A 53 -18.83 -0.55 8.94
CA ARG A 53 -19.29 -1.83 9.52
C ARG A 53 -19.96 -2.76 8.50
N GLU A 54 -19.57 -2.63 7.24
CA GLU A 54 -20.00 -3.50 6.13
C GLU A 54 -19.08 -4.72 5.98
N ASP A 55 -17.98 -4.74 6.73
CA ASP A 55 -17.01 -5.81 6.75
C ASP A 55 -17.41 -6.90 7.75
N ALA A 56 -17.64 -8.11 7.23
CA ALA A 56 -18.06 -9.27 8.03
C ALA A 56 -16.93 -9.84 8.90
N ASP A 57 -15.66 -9.58 8.58
CA ASP A 57 -14.49 -10.00 9.36
C ASP A 57 -13.39 -8.92 9.33
N PRO A 58 -13.58 -7.81 10.08
CA PRO A 58 -12.61 -6.71 10.12
C PRO A 58 -11.18 -7.13 10.49
N PRO A 59 -10.95 -8.05 11.46
CA PRO A 59 -9.60 -8.52 11.75
C PRO A 59 -8.88 -9.16 10.56
N THR A 60 -9.57 -9.98 9.77
CA THR A 60 -8.99 -10.64 8.59
C THR A 60 -8.82 -9.65 7.45
N SER A 61 -9.83 -8.82 7.18
CA SER A 61 -9.78 -7.78 6.16
C SER A 61 -8.63 -6.81 6.40
N LEU A 62 -8.43 -6.32 7.62
CA LEU A 62 -7.29 -5.46 7.96
C LEU A 62 -5.93 -6.15 7.76
N LYS A 63 -5.84 -7.47 7.98
CA LYS A 63 -4.61 -8.21 7.68
C LYS A 63 -4.36 -8.25 6.17
N ALA A 64 -5.41 -8.46 5.37
CA ALA A 64 -5.33 -8.41 3.91
C ALA A 64 -4.98 -6.99 3.42
N THR A 65 -5.55 -5.95 4.03
CA THR A 65 -5.24 -4.55 3.72
C THR A 65 -3.76 -4.24 3.96
N VAL A 66 -3.19 -4.66 5.11
CA VAL A 66 -1.74 -4.53 5.36
C VAL A 66 -0.91 -5.22 4.27
N SER A 67 -1.33 -6.41 3.81
CA SER A 67 -0.64 -7.12 2.72
C SER A 67 -0.72 -6.36 1.40
N LYS A 68 -1.89 -5.84 1.02
CA LYS A 68 -2.06 -5.03 -0.21
C LYS A 68 -1.20 -3.76 -0.17
N THR A 69 -1.19 -3.03 0.95
CA THR A 69 -0.35 -1.84 1.11
C THR A 69 1.14 -2.20 1.01
N ARG A 70 1.55 -3.34 1.56
CA ARG A 70 2.92 -3.83 1.47
C ARG A 70 3.31 -4.23 0.04
N MET A 71 2.41 -4.85 -0.71
CA MET A 71 2.62 -5.15 -2.13
C MET A 71 2.85 -3.86 -2.92
N ALA A 72 1.98 -2.86 -2.74
CA ALA A 72 2.14 -1.55 -3.39
C ALA A 72 3.49 -0.90 -3.04
N TYR A 73 3.90 -0.94 -1.77
CA TYR A 73 5.21 -0.46 -1.33
C TYR A 73 6.36 -1.24 -1.98
N ASN A 74 6.29 -2.56 -2.03
CA ASN A 74 7.34 -3.39 -2.62
C ASN A 74 7.48 -3.15 -4.13
N THR A 75 6.39 -3.04 -4.88
CA THR A 75 6.40 -2.69 -6.31
C THR A 75 7.11 -1.35 -6.53
N MET A 76 6.90 -0.39 -5.62
CA MET A 76 7.55 0.91 -5.65
C MET A 76 9.03 0.89 -5.24
N MET A 77 9.44 -0.04 -4.36
CA MET A 77 10.79 -0.12 -3.77
C MET A 77 11.77 -1.03 -4.50
N VAL A 78 11.31 -2.20 -4.95
CA VAL A 78 12.16 -3.19 -5.62
C VAL A 78 12.78 -2.57 -6.88
N LYS A 79 11.99 -1.78 -7.61
CA LYS A 79 12.41 -1.10 -8.83
C LYS A 79 13.29 0.14 -8.59
N GLN A 80 13.22 0.78 -7.42
CA GLN A 80 14.16 1.86 -7.07
C GLN A 80 15.60 1.34 -6.95
N ARG A 81 15.78 0.09 -6.50
CA ARG A 81 17.11 -0.53 -6.40
C ARG A 81 17.66 -0.94 -7.76
N ASP A 82 16.80 -1.41 -8.68
CA ASP A 82 17.22 -1.77 -10.04
C ASP A 82 17.76 -0.54 -10.82
N VAL A 83 17.20 0.65 -10.59
CA VAL A 83 17.68 1.90 -11.23
C VAL A 83 19.04 2.38 -10.68
N LYS A 84 19.40 2.06 -9.43
CA LYS A 84 20.68 2.47 -8.82
C LYS A 84 21.85 1.52 -9.13
N VAL A 85 21.60 0.39 -9.82
CA VAL A 85 22.61 -0.63 -10.15
C VAL A 85 22.95 -0.64 -11.65
N GLN A 86 22.44 0.31 -12.43
CA GLN A 86 22.82 0.55 -13.84
C GLN A 86 23.65 1.81 -14.01
#